data_AF-A0A524GC76-F1
#
_entry.id   AF-A0A524GC76-F1
#
_cell.length_a   1.000
_cell.length_b   1.000
_cell.length_c   1.000
_cell.angle_alpha   90.00
_cell.angle_beta   90.00
_cell.angle_gamma   90.00
#
_symmetry.space_group_name_H-M   'P 1'
#
loop_
_entity.id
_entity.type
_entity.pdbx_description
1 polymer ?
#
loop_
_entity_poly.entity_id
_entity_poly.type
_entity_poly.pdbx_seq_one_letter_code
_entity_poly.pdbx_strand_id
1 'polypeptide(L)'
;MKKEDSRKEILESVRQYVQQSEEKQRIQLITDAIGERRQRDLLDIISEIEQDKGWKEVIDHLSKAQNYQYKLPIGSGPSKSKPEELKFRESLFSLLTCSGLEPVPISNEDLLNHLRTTDSLIDASNIAHDLLESLAIRQVQSGDSLFFDVNMFDNSLSTTLIDTIEQNQQIKNQTISLLYIDEEYDVLPLWYCETGRQGLSSIGIKGRYINSEQFELVLSVIQASINVIEDKSTINEPLSTPSNKTYQKLLISMIDHNVDDLCMLSSSLSYPIIEAIVKESLDHYEREQTSQRYRDFLAGIYAHVRIRSIESVSLMEQFAQSDNPRIATTAITALGNFYHESAASALVDILCKTKNKEITEIANNAILNVSKRCPETKYVINCALESNSCMQNKYLKRLRKEIIKRGTNYYK
;
A
#
# COMPACT_ATOMS: atom_id res chain seq x y z
N MET A 1 14.52 -37.98 -45.27
CA MET A 1 13.23 -37.31 -45.01
C MET A 1 12.80 -37.35 -43.54
N LYS A 2 12.67 -38.49 -42.84
CA LYS A 2 12.20 -38.50 -41.42
C LYS A 2 13.05 -37.74 -40.36
N LYS A 3 14.35 -37.49 -40.60
CA LYS A 3 15.25 -36.79 -39.64
C LYS A 3 15.18 -35.26 -39.70
N GLU A 4 14.74 -34.70 -40.82
CA GLU A 4 14.63 -33.23 -40.98
C GLU A 4 13.31 -32.71 -40.40
N ASP A 5 12.23 -33.46 -40.55
CA ASP A 5 10.93 -33.15 -39.91
C ASP A 5 11.04 -33.22 -38.39
N SER A 6 11.69 -34.25 -37.83
CA SER A 6 11.91 -34.35 -36.38
C SER A 6 12.76 -33.20 -35.82
N ARG A 7 13.69 -32.66 -36.62
CA ARG A 7 14.55 -31.54 -36.20
C ARG A 7 13.80 -30.22 -36.23
N LYS A 8 12.91 -30.01 -37.22
CA LYS A 8 12.01 -28.84 -37.27
C LYS A 8 11.01 -28.85 -36.13
N GLU A 9 10.36 -29.99 -35.86
CA GLU A 9 9.43 -30.16 -34.74
C GLU A 9 10.09 -29.87 -33.38
N ILE A 10 11.32 -30.35 -33.16
CA ILE A 10 12.08 -30.05 -31.93
C ILE A 10 12.39 -28.56 -31.83
N LEU A 11 12.82 -27.91 -32.93
CA LEU A 11 13.12 -26.47 -32.92
C LEU A 11 11.89 -25.60 -32.70
N GLU A 12 10.74 -25.97 -33.25
CA GLU A 12 9.46 -25.31 -33.00
C GLU A 12 9.01 -25.49 -31.55
N SER A 13 9.14 -26.70 -31.00
CA SER A 13 8.84 -26.99 -29.60
C SER A 13 9.74 -26.19 -28.64
N VAL A 14 11.04 -26.08 -28.95
CA VAL A 14 11.99 -25.26 -28.17
C VAL A 14 11.63 -23.79 -28.26
N ARG A 15 11.28 -23.26 -29.44
CA ARG A 15 10.86 -21.86 -29.59
C ARG A 15 9.59 -21.56 -28.79
N GLN A 16 8.60 -22.43 -28.85
CA GLN A 16 7.37 -22.29 -28.05
C GLN A 16 7.67 -22.32 -26.56
N TYR A 17 8.56 -23.20 -26.11
CA TYR A 17 8.97 -23.26 -24.71
C TYR A 17 9.69 -21.99 -24.26
N VAL A 18 10.59 -21.45 -25.08
CA VAL A 18 11.29 -20.18 -24.80
C VAL A 18 10.29 -19.03 -24.69
N GLN A 19 9.37 -18.90 -25.65
CA GLN A 19 8.33 -17.87 -25.62
C GLN A 19 7.44 -17.97 -24.38
N GLN A 20 7.01 -19.19 -24.00
CA GLN A 20 6.24 -19.40 -22.77
C GLN A 20 7.04 -19.05 -21.52
N SER A 21 8.34 -19.33 -21.52
CA SER A 21 9.22 -18.98 -20.41
C SER A 21 9.37 -17.46 -20.26
N GLU A 22 9.57 -16.75 -21.37
CA GLU A 22 9.65 -15.29 -21.42
C GLU A 22 8.33 -14.64 -20.99
N GLU A 23 7.20 -15.15 -21.46
CA GLU A 23 5.86 -14.69 -21.05
C GLU A 23 5.66 -14.84 -19.54
N LYS A 24 5.97 -16.02 -18.99
CA LYS A 24 5.89 -16.27 -17.54
C LYS A 24 6.80 -15.34 -16.75
N GLN A 25 7.99 -15.03 -17.27
CA GLN A 25 8.90 -14.09 -16.63
C GLN A 25 8.34 -12.66 -16.61
N ARG A 26 7.76 -12.19 -17.72
CA ARG A 26 7.12 -10.87 -17.79
C ARG A 26 5.94 -10.74 -16.81
N ILE A 27 5.07 -11.76 -16.77
CA ILE A 27 3.95 -11.80 -15.81
C ILE A 27 4.47 -11.80 -14.37
N GLN A 28 5.54 -12.55 -14.08
CA GLN A 28 6.15 -12.56 -12.74
C GLN A 28 6.71 -11.18 -12.36
N LEU A 29 7.36 -10.46 -13.29
CA LEU A 29 7.89 -9.13 -13.03
C LEU A 29 6.78 -8.13 -12.68
N ILE A 30 5.67 -8.16 -13.42
CA ILE A 30 4.47 -7.35 -13.12
C ILE A 30 3.91 -7.72 -11.74
N THR A 31 3.74 -9.02 -11.47
CA THR A 31 3.20 -9.53 -10.20
C THR A 31 4.06 -9.08 -9.02
N ASP A 32 5.39 -9.21 -9.15
CA ASP A 32 6.34 -8.77 -8.13
C ASP A 32 6.30 -7.25 -7.97
N ALA A 33 6.16 -6.48 -9.05
CA ALA A 33 6.10 -5.01 -8.98
C ALA A 33 4.83 -4.55 -8.23
N ILE A 34 3.68 -5.15 -8.53
CA ILE A 34 2.40 -4.88 -7.85
C ILE A 34 2.47 -5.32 -6.39
N GLY A 35 2.83 -6.58 -6.12
CA GLY A 35 2.87 -7.14 -4.76
C GLY A 35 3.87 -6.41 -3.83
N GLU A 36 4.89 -5.79 -4.41
CA GLU A 36 5.92 -5.02 -3.72
C GLU A 36 5.71 -3.50 -3.77
N ARG A 37 4.61 -3.01 -4.38
CA ARG A 37 4.32 -1.58 -4.60
C ARG A 37 5.47 -0.80 -5.27
N ARG A 38 6.13 -1.43 -6.24
CA ARG A 38 7.18 -0.79 -7.06
C ARG A 38 6.55 -0.13 -8.29
N GLN A 39 5.82 0.97 -8.07
CA GLN A 39 5.06 1.67 -9.13
C GLN A 39 5.92 2.08 -10.33
N ARG A 40 7.11 2.64 -10.07
CA ARG A 40 8.07 2.99 -11.13
C ARG A 40 8.46 1.78 -11.99
N ASP A 41 8.85 0.69 -11.32
CA ASP A 41 9.27 -0.53 -12.02
C ASP A 41 8.09 -1.13 -12.81
N LEU A 42 6.88 -1.07 -12.26
CA LEU A 42 5.68 -1.47 -12.98
C LEU A 42 5.53 -0.67 -14.28
N LEU A 43 5.60 0.66 -14.21
CA LEU A 43 5.50 1.52 -15.40
C LEU A 43 6.58 1.19 -16.45
N ASP A 44 7.82 1.00 -16.02
CA ASP A 44 8.93 0.63 -16.92
C ASP A 44 8.66 -0.72 -17.61
N ILE A 45 8.24 -1.73 -16.85
CA ILE A 45 7.90 -3.07 -17.37
C ILE A 45 6.74 -3.00 -18.36
N ILE A 46 5.68 -2.24 -18.03
CA ILE A 46 4.52 -2.08 -18.91
C ILE A 46 4.92 -1.38 -20.20
N SER A 47 5.71 -0.31 -20.12
CA SER A 47 6.20 0.45 -21.28
C SER A 47 7.05 -0.41 -22.21
N GLU A 48 7.93 -1.26 -21.65
CA GLU A 48 8.74 -2.20 -22.42
C GLU A 48 7.86 -3.23 -23.17
N ILE A 49 6.88 -3.81 -22.48
CA ILE A 49 5.96 -4.79 -23.09
C ILE A 49 5.11 -4.15 -24.19
N GLU A 50 4.61 -2.93 -23.96
CA GLU A 50 3.84 -2.18 -24.93
C GLU A 50 4.64 -1.91 -26.20
N GLN A 51 5.90 -1.46 -26.07
CA GLN A 51 6.79 -1.22 -27.20
C GLN A 51 7.09 -2.50 -27.99
N ASP A 52 7.28 -3.63 -27.30
CA ASP A 52 7.63 -4.90 -27.92
C ASP A 52 6.44 -5.61 -28.59
N LYS A 53 5.27 -5.59 -27.93
CA LYS A 53 4.14 -6.49 -28.22
C LYS A 53 2.79 -5.79 -28.34
N GLY A 54 2.71 -4.51 -28.02
CA GLY A 54 1.50 -3.69 -28.04
C GLY A 54 0.65 -3.79 -26.78
N TRP A 55 -0.24 -2.81 -26.61
CA TRP A 55 -1.08 -2.62 -25.43
C TRP A 55 -1.98 -3.83 -25.09
N LYS A 56 -2.53 -4.50 -26.10
CA LYS A 56 -3.40 -5.67 -25.88
C LYS A 56 -2.70 -6.78 -25.08
N GLU A 57 -1.41 -7.00 -25.35
CA GLU A 57 -0.61 -7.99 -24.62
C GLU A 57 -0.37 -7.52 -23.17
N VAL A 58 -0.18 -6.22 -22.95
CA VAL A 58 -0.06 -5.63 -21.60
C VAL A 58 -1.31 -5.95 -20.77
N ILE A 59 -2.50 -5.72 -21.31
CA ILE A 59 -3.77 -6.03 -20.64
C ILE A 59 -3.89 -7.52 -20.31
N ASP A 60 -3.48 -8.41 -21.22
CA ASP A 60 -3.48 -9.85 -20.98
C ASP A 60 -2.50 -10.24 -19.85
N HIS A 61 -1.32 -9.63 -19.81
CA HIS A 61 -0.35 -9.85 -18.73
C HIS A 61 -0.83 -9.31 -17.38
N LEU A 62 -1.42 -8.10 -17.33
CA LEU A 62 -2.00 -7.51 -16.13
C LEU A 62 -3.12 -8.40 -15.56
N SER A 63 -4.01 -8.88 -16.44
CA SER A 63 -5.10 -9.79 -16.06
C SER A 63 -4.59 -11.10 -15.46
N LYS A 64 -3.51 -11.66 -16.04
CA LYS A 64 -2.85 -12.87 -15.51
C LYS A 64 -2.12 -12.60 -14.19
N ALA A 65 -1.50 -11.43 -14.03
CA ALA A 65 -0.71 -11.07 -12.86
C ALA A 65 -1.52 -11.09 -11.56
N GLN A 66 -2.81 -10.73 -11.59
CA GLN A 66 -3.72 -10.80 -10.43
C GLN A 66 -3.79 -12.21 -9.81
N ASN A 67 -3.56 -13.24 -10.63
CA ASN A 67 -3.65 -14.64 -10.21
C ASN A 67 -2.29 -15.31 -9.99
N TYR A 68 -1.19 -14.61 -10.32
CA TYR A 68 0.16 -15.09 -10.10
C TYR A 68 0.61 -14.90 -8.66
N GLN A 69 1.68 -15.59 -8.27
CA GLN A 69 2.18 -15.53 -6.90
C GLN A 69 3.50 -14.75 -6.83
N TYR A 70 3.61 -13.83 -5.89
CA TYR A 70 4.86 -13.16 -5.53
C TYR A 70 5.37 -13.65 -4.17
N LYS A 71 6.65 -13.42 -3.91
CA LYS A 71 7.29 -13.84 -2.65
C LYS A 71 6.99 -12.84 -1.54
N LEU A 72 6.47 -13.35 -0.42
CA LEU A 72 6.32 -12.57 0.79
C LEU A 72 7.60 -12.59 1.64
N PRO A 73 7.89 -11.50 2.38
CA PRO A 73 8.94 -11.49 3.39
C PRO A 73 8.69 -12.55 4.47
N ILE A 74 9.78 -13.01 5.10
CA ILE A 74 9.70 -13.99 6.19
C ILE A 74 8.93 -13.37 7.37
N GLY A 75 7.97 -14.12 7.91
CA GLY A 75 7.14 -13.69 9.04
C GLY A 75 5.84 -13.02 8.63
N SER A 76 5.72 -12.56 7.38
CA SER A 76 4.50 -11.93 6.86
C SER A 76 3.46 -12.94 6.35
N GLY A 77 3.45 -14.20 6.82
CA GLY A 77 2.50 -15.24 6.40
C GLY A 77 3.10 -16.32 5.47
N PRO A 78 2.33 -16.87 4.50
CA PRO A 78 2.84 -17.91 3.60
C PRO A 78 4.00 -17.38 2.76
N SER A 79 4.91 -18.26 2.33
CA SER A 79 6.11 -17.83 1.58
C SER A 79 5.81 -17.17 0.23
N LYS A 80 4.61 -17.41 -0.30
CA LYS A 80 4.08 -16.80 -1.51
C LYS A 80 2.60 -16.49 -1.36
N SER A 81 2.14 -15.42 -1.99
CA SER A 81 0.73 -15.03 -2.07
C SER A 81 0.42 -14.44 -3.44
N LYS A 82 -0.86 -14.43 -3.81
CA LYS A 82 -1.34 -13.57 -4.91
C LYS A 82 -1.29 -12.10 -4.47
N PRO A 83 -1.14 -11.14 -5.41
CA PRO A 83 -1.40 -9.73 -5.13
C PRO A 83 -2.77 -9.57 -4.44
N GLU A 84 -2.77 -8.87 -3.31
CA GLU A 84 -4.01 -8.57 -2.59
C GLU A 84 -4.92 -7.65 -3.42
N GLU A 85 -6.23 -7.78 -3.24
CA GLU A 85 -7.23 -7.22 -4.15
C GLU A 85 -7.14 -5.69 -4.26
N LEU A 86 -7.09 -4.99 -3.12
CA LEU A 86 -6.98 -3.53 -3.11
C LEU A 86 -5.58 -3.04 -3.48
N LYS A 87 -4.53 -3.80 -3.13
CA LYS A 87 -3.17 -3.50 -3.59
C LYS A 87 -3.03 -3.55 -5.11
N PHE A 88 -3.60 -4.58 -5.73
CA PHE A 88 -3.63 -4.69 -7.20
C PHE A 88 -4.41 -3.52 -7.80
N ARG A 89 -5.57 -3.22 -7.22
CA ARG A 89 -6.43 -2.11 -7.67
C ARG A 89 -5.72 -0.76 -7.60
N GLU A 90 -5.17 -0.40 -6.45
CA GLU A 90 -4.43 0.86 -6.26
C GLU A 90 -3.21 0.94 -7.21
N SER A 91 -2.52 -0.18 -7.46
CA SER A 91 -1.42 -0.21 -8.43
C SER A 91 -1.90 0.02 -9.87
N LEU A 92 -3.05 -0.55 -10.24
CA LEU A 92 -3.66 -0.36 -11.56
C LEU A 92 -4.15 1.07 -11.76
N PHE A 93 -4.80 1.66 -10.75
CA PHE A 93 -5.30 3.04 -10.83
C PHE A 93 -4.16 4.04 -10.88
N SER A 94 -3.09 3.81 -10.11
CA SER A 94 -1.87 4.61 -10.20
C SER A 94 -1.19 4.49 -11.59
N LEU A 95 -1.12 3.29 -12.17
CA LEU A 95 -0.61 3.09 -13.54
C LEU A 95 -1.40 3.89 -14.58
N LEU A 96 -2.72 4.00 -14.39
CA LEU A 96 -3.63 4.72 -15.28
C LEU A 96 -3.79 6.21 -14.90
N THR A 97 -2.99 6.74 -13.97
CA THR A 97 -3.08 8.14 -13.50
C THR A 97 -4.47 8.53 -13.02
N CYS A 98 -5.11 7.63 -12.28
CA CYS A 98 -6.45 7.77 -11.71
C CYS A 98 -6.43 7.54 -10.19
N SER A 99 -5.35 7.92 -9.53
CA SER A 99 -5.17 7.71 -8.08
C SER A 99 -6.26 8.45 -7.30
N GLY A 100 -6.81 7.80 -6.27
CA GLY A 100 -7.92 8.32 -5.46
C GLY A 100 -9.32 7.98 -6.00
N LEU A 101 -9.44 7.50 -7.25
CA LEU A 101 -10.72 7.03 -7.81
C LEU A 101 -10.99 5.54 -7.58
N GLU A 102 -10.12 4.84 -6.85
CA GLU A 102 -10.27 3.41 -6.59
C GLU A 102 -11.61 3.01 -5.96
N PRO A 103 -12.30 3.81 -5.12
CA PRO A 103 -13.57 3.40 -4.51
C PRO A 103 -14.73 3.15 -5.49
N VAL A 104 -14.60 3.53 -6.77
CA VAL A 104 -15.67 3.41 -7.77
C VAL A 104 -16.19 1.98 -7.98
N PRO A 105 -17.48 1.78 -8.28
CA PRO A 105 -18.12 0.46 -8.35
C PRO A 105 -17.88 -0.25 -9.71
N ILE A 106 -16.61 -0.44 -10.07
CA ILE A 106 -16.18 -1.22 -11.25
C ILE A 106 -15.15 -2.27 -10.82
N SER A 107 -15.26 -3.50 -11.34
CA SER A 107 -14.27 -4.54 -11.08
C SER A 107 -12.97 -4.29 -11.85
N ASN A 108 -11.86 -4.83 -11.37
CA ASN A 108 -10.57 -4.72 -12.08
C ASN A 108 -10.63 -5.41 -13.45
N GLU A 109 -11.38 -6.52 -13.56
CA GLU A 109 -11.57 -7.26 -14.81
C GLU A 109 -12.38 -6.45 -15.82
N ASP A 110 -13.48 -5.82 -15.39
CA ASP A 110 -14.32 -4.99 -16.26
C ASP A 110 -13.55 -3.76 -16.76
N LEU A 111 -12.76 -3.12 -15.89
CA LEU A 111 -11.90 -2.00 -16.27
C LEU A 111 -10.87 -2.43 -17.32
N LEU A 112 -10.09 -3.50 -17.06
CA LEU A 112 -9.09 -4.00 -18.00
C LEU A 112 -9.70 -4.42 -19.34
N ASN A 113 -10.89 -5.04 -19.32
CA ASN A 113 -11.61 -5.41 -20.53
C ASN A 113 -12.08 -4.20 -21.34
N HIS A 114 -12.54 -3.13 -20.67
CA HIS A 114 -12.93 -1.87 -21.31
C HIS A 114 -11.74 -1.21 -22.01
N LEU A 115 -10.55 -1.27 -21.40
CA LEU A 115 -9.31 -0.69 -21.93
C LEU A 115 -8.61 -1.58 -22.97
N ARG A 116 -9.11 -2.79 -23.22
CA ARG A 116 -8.45 -3.76 -24.10
C ARG A 116 -8.41 -3.33 -25.56
N THR A 117 -9.37 -2.50 -25.99
CA THR A 117 -9.51 -2.07 -27.38
C THR A 117 -8.75 -0.78 -27.69
N THR A 118 -8.05 -0.20 -26.73
CA THR A 118 -7.26 1.02 -26.95
C THR A 118 -5.93 0.72 -27.61
N ASP A 119 -5.33 1.74 -28.21
CA ASP A 119 -4.10 1.59 -28.98
C ASP A 119 -2.84 1.67 -28.11
N SER A 120 -2.90 2.42 -27.00
CA SER A 120 -1.76 2.66 -26.10
C SER A 120 -2.15 2.79 -24.63
N LEU A 121 -1.15 2.79 -23.74
CA LEU A 121 -1.32 3.14 -22.32
C LEU A 121 -1.89 4.57 -22.15
N ILE A 122 -1.43 5.52 -22.97
CA ILE A 122 -1.88 6.92 -22.89
C ILE A 122 -3.37 7.02 -23.23
N ASP A 123 -3.80 6.35 -24.31
CA ASP A 123 -5.21 6.32 -24.71
C ASP A 123 -6.06 5.59 -23.66
N ALA A 124 -5.52 4.49 -23.09
CA ALA A 124 -6.17 3.77 -22.01
C ALA A 124 -6.36 4.64 -20.76
N SER A 125 -5.34 5.41 -20.36
CA SER A 125 -5.43 6.31 -19.21
C SER A 125 -6.48 7.41 -19.43
N ASN A 126 -6.54 8.00 -20.62
CA ASN A 126 -7.56 9.03 -20.93
C ASN A 126 -8.98 8.46 -20.87
N ILE A 127 -9.21 7.29 -21.49
CA ILE A 127 -10.53 6.64 -21.47
C ILE A 127 -10.90 6.16 -20.06
N ALA A 128 -9.93 5.64 -19.31
CA ALA A 128 -10.13 5.25 -17.92
C ALA A 128 -10.54 6.46 -17.09
N HIS A 129 -9.87 7.60 -17.26
CA HIS A 129 -10.16 8.84 -16.55
C HIS A 129 -11.62 9.28 -16.75
N ASP A 130 -12.07 9.40 -18.01
CA ASP A 130 -13.45 9.79 -18.34
C ASP A 130 -14.49 8.82 -17.76
N LEU A 131 -14.21 7.51 -17.86
CA LEU A 131 -15.09 6.47 -17.33
C LEU A 131 -15.19 6.54 -15.80
N LEU A 132 -14.04 6.56 -15.12
CA LEU A 132 -13.95 6.48 -13.66
C LEU A 132 -14.47 7.77 -13.02
N GLU A 133 -14.19 8.94 -13.61
CA GLU A 133 -14.75 10.20 -13.15
C GLU A 133 -16.29 10.20 -13.28
N SER A 134 -16.82 9.76 -14.42
CA SER A 134 -18.27 9.65 -14.60
C SER A 134 -18.94 8.69 -13.59
N LEU A 135 -18.24 7.61 -13.21
CA LEU A 135 -18.71 6.68 -12.19
C LEU A 135 -18.62 7.30 -10.78
N ALA A 136 -17.53 8.00 -10.47
CA ALA A 136 -17.34 8.68 -9.19
C ALA A 136 -18.40 9.76 -8.96
N ILE A 137 -18.68 10.61 -9.96
CA ILE A 137 -19.73 11.62 -9.89
C ILE A 137 -21.09 10.96 -9.57
N ARG A 138 -21.44 9.88 -10.29
CA ARG A 138 -22.70 9.15 -10.06
C ARG A 138 -22.77 8.53 -8.66
N GLN A 139 -21.68 7.95 -8.18
CA GLN A 139 -21.58 7.38 -6.85
C GLN A 139 -21.77 8.45 -5.76
N VAL A 140 -21.07 9.58 -5.88
CA VAL A 140 -21.16 10.69 -4.92
C VAL A 140 -22.57 11.31 -4.93
N GLN A 141 -23.17 11.48 -6.11
CA GLN A 141 -24.56 11.94 -6.25
C GLN A 141 -25.58 10.98 -5.62
N SER A 142 -25.28 9.68 -5.57
CA SER A 142 -26.11 8.70 -4.86
C SER A 142 -25.95 8.75 -3.33
N GLY A 143 -25.05 9.61 -2.84
CA GLY A 143 -24.75 9.80 -1.43
C GLY A 143 -23.55 9.02 -0.93
N ASP A 144 -22.85 8.25 -1.77
CA ASP A 144 -21.66 7.50 -1.38
C ASP A 144 -20.38 8.26 -1.75
N SER A 145 -19.70 8.79 -0.73
CA SER A 145 -18.49 9.60 -0.86
C SER A 145 -17.33 9.04 -0.02
N LEU A 146 -17.47 7.81 0.48
CA LEU A 146 -16.49 7.18 1.35
C LEU A 146 -15.25 6.79 0.55
N PHE A 147 -14.09 6.94 1.18
CA PHE A 147 -12.75 6.69 0.65
C PHE A 147 -12.30 7.62 -0.50
N PHE A 148 -13.08 8.63 -0.87
CA PHE A 148 -12.61 9.69 -1.74
C PHE A 148 -11.89 10.75 -0.92
N ASP A 149 -10.57 10.82 -1.05
CA ASP A 149 -9.74 11.87 -0.47
C ASP A 149 -9.20 12.77 -1.60
N VAL A 150 -9.67 14.01 -1.64
CA VAL A 150 -9.28 15.00 -2.66
C VAL A 150 -7.77 15.27 -2.61
N ASN A 151 -7.10 15.07 -1.47
CA ASN A 151 -5.65 15.24 -1.37
C ASN A 151 -4.86 14.14 -2.08
N MET A 152 -5.51 13.01 -2.37
CA MET A 152 -4.91 11.87 -3.08
C MET A 152 -5.14 11.93 -4.59
N PHE A 153 -5.89 12.94 -5.07
CA PHE A 153 -6.28 13.06 -6.46
C PHE A 153 -5.12 13.53 -7.32
N ASP A 154 -4.97 12.87 -8.48
CA ASP A 154 -4.07 13.34 -9.52
C ASP A 154 -4.56 14.71 -10.05
N ASN A 155 -3.63 15.61 -10.35
CA ASN A 155 -3.92 16.99 -10.82
C ASN A 155 -4.72 17.07 -12.13
N SER A 156 -4.94 15.93 -12.80
CA SER A 156 -5.68 15.81 -14.06
C SER A 156 -7.20 15.76 -13.87
N LEU A 157 -7.69 15.54 -12.65
CA LEU A 157 -9.13 15.37 -12.38
C LEU A 157 -9.92 16.66 -12.50
N SER A 158 -11.18 16.55 -12.95
CA SER A 158 -12.00 17.75 -13.16
C SER A 158 -12.35 18.45 -11.84
N THR A 159 -12.42 19.79 -11.91
CA THR A 159 -12.90 20.60 -10.78
C THR A 159 -14.34 20.26 -10.42
N THR A 160 -15.15 19.81 -11.39
CA THR A 160 -16.54 19.44 -11.15
C THR A 160 -16.65 18.23 -10.22
N LEU A 161 -15.81 17.21 -10.42
CA LEU A 161 -15.75 16.07 -9.51
C LEU A 161 -15.33 16.50 -8.10
N ILE A 162 -14.25 17.28 -8.00
CA ILE A 162 -13.72 17.77 -6.73
C ILE A 162 -14.80 18.55 -5.96
N ASP A 163 -15.41 19.55 -6.60
CA ASP A 163 -16.46 20.37 -6.01
C ASP A 163 -17.65 19.50 -5.56
N THR A 164 -18.02 18.49 -6.35
CA THR A 164 -19.13 17.58 -6.02
C THR A 164 -18.82 16.74 -4.77
N ILE A 165 -17.59 16.24 -4.64
CA ILE A 165 -17.15 15.46 -3.47
C ILE A 165 -17.11 16.33 -2.23
N GLU A 166 -16.45 17.49 -2.31
CA GLU A 166 -16.31 18.41 -1.18
C GLU A 166 -17.68 18.88 -0.67
N GLN A 167 -18.59 19.26 -1.58
CA GLN A 167 -19.95 19.64 -1.21
C GLN A 167 -20.70 18.49 -0.51
N ASN A 168 -20.62 17.26 -1.04
CA ASN A 168 -21.28 16.11 -0.43
C ASN A 168 -20.72 15.79 0.96
N GLN A 169 -19.39 15.80 1.10
CA GLN A 169 -18.72 15.56 2.38
C GLN A 169 -19.03 16.67 3.39
N GLN A 170 -19.08 17.94 2.97
CA GLN A 170 -19.46 19.06 3.83
C GLN A 170 -20.91 18.94 4.33
N ILE A 171 -21.84 18.58 3.44
CA ILE A 171 -23.25 18.34 3.83
C ILE A 171 -23.32 17.21 4.86
N LYS A 172 -22.65 16.08 4.61
CA LYS A 172 -22.63 14.96 5.56
C LYS A 172 -22.04 15.36 6.91
N ASN A 173 -20.94 16.10 6.92
CA ASN A 173 -20.31 16.56 8.16
C ASN A 173 -21.24 17.43 9.00
N GLN A 174 -22.13 18.21 8.38
CA GLN A 174 -23.11 19.06 9.07
C GLN A 174 -24.33 18.28 9.58
N THR A 175 -24.66 17.14 8.97
CA THR A 175 -25.84 16.34 9.35
C THR A 175 -25.52 15.25 10.37
N ILE A 176 -24.25 14.91 10.57
CA ILE A 176 -23.85 13.87 11.54
C ILE A 176 -24.36 14.22 12.94
N SER A 177 -25.07 13.26 13.52
CA SER A 177 -25.51 13.29 14.91
C SER A 177 -25.10 11.99 15.59
N LEU A 178 -24.54 12.08 16.79
CA LEU A 178 -24.12 10.94 17.58
C LEU A 178 -25.09 10.71 18.74
N LEU A 179 -25.31 9.46 19.09
CA LEU A 179 -26.08 9.09 20.27
C LEU A 179 -25.15 8.99 21.48
N TYR A 180 -25.56 9.57 22.59
CA TYR A 180 -24.93 9.35 23.89
C TYR A 180 -25.79 8.36 24.69
N ILE A 181 -25.28 7.16 24.93
CA ILE A 181 -25.99 6.04 25.55
C ILE A 181 -25.08 5.42 26.62
N ASP A 182 -25.59 5.28 27.84
CA ASP A 182 -24.91 4.56 28.94
C ASP A 182 -23.45 5.00 29.17
N GLU A 183 -23.20 6.32 29.19
CA GLU A 183 -21.87 6.95 29.36
C GLU A 183 -20.91 6.80 28.17
N GLU A 184 -21.38 6.31 27.03
CA GLU A 184 -20.59 6.15 25.81
C GLU A 184 -21.22 6.89 24.62
N TYR A 185 -20.38 7.29 23.67
CA TYR A 185 -20.77 7.91 22.41
C TYR A 185 -20.77 6.87 21.30
N ASP A 186 -21.88 6.74 20.58
CA ASP A 186 -21.99 5.94 19.37
C ASP A 186 -21.37 6.67 18.18
N VAL A 187 -20.14 6.29 17.84
CA VAL A 187 -19.37 6.86 16.73
C VAL A 187 -19.54 6.10 15.42
N LEU A 188 -20.47 5.14 15.33
CA LEU A 188 -20.74 4.46 14.07
C LEU A 188 -21.04 5.43 12.91
N PRO A 189 -21.82 6.51 13.08
CA PRO A 189 -22.05 7.46 11.99
C PRO A 189 -20.77 8.12 11.46
N LEU A 190 -19.76 8.34 12.32
CA LEU A 190 -18.48 8.91 11.90
C LEU A 190 -17.70 7.96 10.99
N TRP A 191 -17.76 6.65 11.21
CA TRP A 191 -17.13 5.67 10.33
C TRP A 191 -17.69 5.68 8.90
N TYR A 192 -18.96 6.07 8.75
CA TYR A 192 -19.65 6.14 7.46
C TYR A 192 -19.64 7.56 6.84
N CYS A 193 -18.80 8.44 7.38
CA CYS A 193 -18.40 9.69 6.75
C CYS A 193 -16.89 9.71 6.52
N GLU A 194 -16.42 10.29 5.42
CA GLU A 194 -14.98 10.23 5.08
C GLU A 194 -14.11 10.98 6.10
N THR A 195 -14.46 12.21 6.47
CA THR A 195 -13.72 12.98 7.48
C THR A 195 -13.71 12.27 8.84
N GLY A 196 -14.85 11.70 9.23
CA GLY A 196 -14.98 10.92 10.46
C GLY A 196 -14.12 9.66 10.44
N ARG A 197 -14.22 8.87 9.37
CA ARG A 197 -13.42 7.66 9.14
C ARG A 197 -11.92 7.95 9.22
N GLN A 198 -11.45 8.99 8.54
CA GLN A 198 -10.04 9.41 8.58
C GLN A 198 -9.62 9.82 10.00
N GLY A 199 -10.43 10.64 10.68
CA GLY A 199 -10.18 11.07 12.06
C GLY A 199 -10.10 9.89 13.04
N LEU A 200 -11.12 9.02 13.04
CA LEU A 200 -11.16 7.81 13.87
C LEU A 200 -9.97 6.88 13.59
N SER A 201 -9.63 6.68 12.30
CA SER A 201 -8.50 5.85 11.89
C SER A 201 -7.16 6.41 12.38
N SER A 202 -6.98 7.73 12.32
CA SER A 202 -5.74 8.40 12.73
C SER A 202 -5.48 8.32 14.24
N ILE A 203 -6.55 8.33 15.04
CA ILE A 203 -6.49 8.17 16.50
C ILE A 203 -6.40 6.69 16.90
N GLY A 204 -6.87 5.78 16.04
CA GLY A 204 -6.96 4.35 16.35
C GLY A 204 -8.15 3.99 17.22
N ILE A 205 -9.28 4.68 17.04
CA ILE A 205 -10.53 4.31 17.71
C ILE A 205 -11.01 2.98 17.14
N LYS A 206 -11.30 2.00 18.01
CA LYS A 206 -11.84 0.70 17.61
C LYS A 206 -13.34 0.62 17.88
N GLY A 207 -14.08 0.10 16.91
CA GLY A 207 -15.48 -0.27 17.10
C GLY A 207 -16.44 0.92 17.11
N ARG A 208 -17.56 0.73 17.81
CA ARG A 208 -18.74 1.61 17.73
C ARG A 208 -18.83 2.62 18.88
N TYR A 209 -18.42 2.24 20.07
CA TYR A 209 -18.65 3.03 21.27
C TYR A 209 -17.34 3.53 21.84
N ILE A 210 -17.33 4.79 22.26
CA ILE A 210 -16.17 5.42 22.90
C ILE A 210 -16.58 6.18 24.15
N ASN A 211 -15.64 6.32 25.08
CA ASN A 211 -15.85 7.11 26.29
C ASN A 211 -15.63 8.62 26.04
N SER A 212 -15.91 9.45 27.05
CA SER A 212 -15.74 10.91 26.98
C SER A 212 -14.31 11.36 26.70
N GLU A 213 -13.29 10.67 27.22
CA GLU A 213 -11.88 11.03 26.98
C GLU A 213 -11.50 10.83 25.51
N GLN A 214 -11.89 9.69 24.94
CA GLN A 214 -11.71 9.38 23.53
C GLN A 214 -12.53 10.33 22.65
N PHE A 215 -13.73 10.72 23.08
CA PHE A 215 -14.57 11.64 22.31
C PHE A 215 -13.92 13.02 22.17
N GLU A 216 -13.32 13.57 23.23
CA GLU A 216 -12.57 14.83 23.16
C GLU A 216 -11.39 14.75 22.18
N LEU A 217 -10.67 13.62 22.15
CA LEU A 217 -9.62 13.38 21.17
C LEU A 217 -10.17 13.39 19.74
N VAL A 218 -11.31 12.72 19.52
CA VAL A 218 -11.99 12.68 18.21
C VAL A 218 -12.39 14.08 17.75
N LEU A 219 -12.98 14.89 18.63
CA LEU A 219 -13.34 16.29 18.33
C LEU A 219 -12.12 17.13 17.96
N SER A 220 -10.98 16.91 18.63
CA SER A 220 -9.74 17.66 18.36
C SER A 220 -9.17 17.44 16.95
N VAL A 221 -9.41 16.26 16.36
CA VAL A 221 -8.91 15.89 15.03
C VAL A 221 -9.90 16.22 13.91
N ILE A 222 -11.18 15.93 14.10
CA ILE A 222 -12.20 16.13 13.05
C ILE A 222 -12.50 17.63 12.83
N GLN A 223 -12.28 18.48 13.85
CA GLN A 223 -12.48 19.94 13.79
C GLN A 223 -13.86 20.36 13.24
N ALA A 224 -14.87 19.50 13.35
CA ALA A 224 -16.24 19.76 12.92
C ALA A 224 -17.17 19.84 14.14
N SER A 225 -18.19 20.69 14.06
CA SER A 225 -19.26 20.72 15.07
C SER A 225 -20.13 19.48 14.93
N ILE A 226 -19.96 18.52 15.83
CA ILE A 226 -20.75 17.28 15.85
C ILE A 226 -21.92 17.44 16.81
N ASN A 227 -23.14 17.19 16.34
CA ASN A 227 -24.33 17.22 17.19
C ASN A 227 -24.38 15.94 18.04
N VAL A 228 -24.65 16.07 19.34
CA VAL A 228 -24.84 14.94 20.25
C VAL A 228 -26.27 14.93 20.76
N ILE A 229 -26.94 13.78 20.67
CA ILE A 229 -28.32 13.57 21.10
C ILE A 229 -28.31 12.64 22.32
N GLU A 230 -28.80 13.13 23.46
CA GLU A 230 -28.82 12.40 24.75
C GLU A 230 -30.06 11.49 24.93
N ASP A 231 -30.84 11.28 23.87
CA ASP A 231 -32.16 10.65 23.96
C ASP A 231 -32.21 9.26 23.30
N LYS A 232 -33.03 8.34 23.86
CA LYS A 232 -33.18 6.95 23.37
C LYS A 232 -33.88 6.84 22.01
N SER A 233 -34.14 7.97 21.34
CA SER A 233 -34.68 8.00 19.99
C SER A 233 -33.68 7.40 19.00
N THR A 234 -34.11 6.40 18.24
CA THR A 234 -33.30 5.79 17.19
C THR A 234 -33.06 6.83 16.09
N ILE A 235 -31.79 7.20 15.85
CA ILE A 235 -31.40 7.87 14.61
C ILE A 235 -31.60 6.84 13.50
N ASN A 236 -32.69 6.95 12.75
CA ASN A 236 -33.04 6.05 11.65
C ASN A 236 -32.52 6.57 10.30
N GLU A 237 -31.45 7.37 10.29
CA GLU A 237 -30.81 7.73 9.03
C GLU A 237 -30.01 6.52 8.51
N PRO A 238 -30.28 6.05 7.29
CA PRO A 238 -29.54 4.94 6.72
C PRO A 238 -28.09 5.36 6.49
N LEU A 239 -27.16 4.61 7.09
CA LEU A 239 -25.73 4.82 6.89
C LEU A 239 -25.35 4.54 5.43
N SER A 240 -24.68 5.49 4.79
CA SER A 240 -24.21 5.36 3.41
C SER A 240 -23.06 4.35 3.35
N THR A 241 -23.33 3.13 2.89
CA THR A 241 -22.29 2.11 2.71
C THR A 241 -21.51 2.31 1.40
N PRO A 242 -20.21 1.96 1.35
CA PRO A 242 -19.46 1.96 0.10
C PRO A 242 -20.12 1.08 -0.97
N SER A 243 -20.27 1.63 -2.17
CA SER A 243 -20.88 0.97 -3.33
C SER A 243 -20.01 -0.18 -3.84
N ASN A 244 -18.69 -0.07 -3.68
CA ASN A 244 -17.74 -1.12 -3.98
C ASN A 244 -17.63 -2.11 -2.80
N LYS A 245 -17.97 -3.38 -3.05
CA LYS A 245 -17.99 -4.44 -2.04
C LYS A 245 -16.65 -4.67 -1.34
N THR A 246 -15.54 -4.41 -2.03
CA THR A 246 -14.19 -4.61 -1.46
C THR A 246 -13.85 -3.47 -0.51
N TYR A 247 -14.29 -2.25 -0.81
CA TYR A 247 -14.22 -1.11 0.11
C TYR A 247 -15.20 -1.24 1.27
N GLN A 248 -16.35 -1.88 1.08
CA GLN A 248 -17.24 -2.23 2.18
C GLN A 248 -16.58 -3.19 3.17
N LYS A 249 -15.90 -4.23 2.66
CA LYS A 249 -15.09 -5.14 3.51
C LYS A 249 -13.97 -4.38 4.21
N LEU A 250 -13.25 -3.51 3.49
CA LEU A 250 -12.22 -2.67 4.08
C LEU A 250 -12.77 -1.87 5.25
N LEU A 251 -13.89 -1.16 5.06
CA LEU A 251 -14.51 -0.35 6.12
C LEU A 251 -14.85 -1.19 7.36
N ILE A 252 -15.45 -2.37 7.18
CA ILE A 252 -15.78 -3.26 8.30
C ILE A 252 -14.50 -3.71 9.02
N SER A 253 -13.49 -4.16 8.29
CA SER A 253 -12.20 -4.56 8.87
C SER A 253 -11.48 -3.41 9.58
N MET A 254 -11.65 -2.18 9.08
CA MET A 254 -11.16 -0.96 9.73
C MET A 254 -11.88 -0.71 11.05
N ILE A 255 -13.22 -0.76 11.09
CA ILE A 255 -14.01 -0.59 12.32
C ILE A 255 -13.62 -1.65 13.37
N ASP A 256 -13.47 -2.90 12.96
CA ASP A 256 -13.21 -4.03 13.86
C ASP A 256 -11.72 -4.17 14.25
N HIS A 257 -10.84 -3.35 13.68
CA HIS A 257 -9.38 -3.50 13.80
C HIS A 257 -8.91 -4.92 13.45
N ASN A 258 -9.51 -5.55 12.43
CA ASN A 258 -9.16 -6.90 12.02
C ASN A 258 -7.87 -6.88 11.17
N VAL A 259 -6.72 -7.04 11.83
CA VAL A 259 -5.39 -7.00 11.19
C VAL A 259 -5.27 -8.02 10.06
N ASP A 260 -5.83 -9.22 10.20
CA ASP A 260 -5.74 -10.26 9.18
C ASP A 260 -6.48 -9.85 7.90
N ASP A 261 -7.71 -9.36 8.02
CA ASP A 261 -8.48 -8.89 6.87
C ASP A 261 -7.85 -7.64 6.24
N LEU A 262 -7.35 -6.71 7.05
CA LEU A 262 -6.63 -5.53 6.57
C LEU A 262 -5.36 -5.93 5.80
N CYS A 263 -4.66 -6.97 6.24
CA CYS A 263 -3.52 -7.55 5.51
C CYS A 263 -3.93 -8.26 4.22
N MET A 264 -5.07 -8.96 4.22
CA MET A 264 -5.60 -9.67 3.06
C MET A 264 -6.09 -8.74 1.94
N LEU A 265 -6.56 -7.54 2.30
CA LEU A 265 -6.92 -6.48 1.36
C LEU A 265 -5.70 -5.64 0.97
N SER A 266 -4.83 -5.36 1.94
CA SER A 266 -3.54 -4.67 1.78
C SER A 266 -3.62 -3.27 1.14
N SER A 267 -4.71 -2.55 1.43
CA SER A 267 -4.90 -1.16 1.01
C SER A 267 -3.97 -0.21 1.75
N SER A 268 -3.50 0.85 1.08
CA SER A 268 -2.75 1.93 1.74
C SER A 268 -3.61 2.66 2.78
N LEU A 269 -4.94 2.70 2.57
CA LEU A 269 -5.91 3.34 3.47
C LEU A 269 -6.02 2.66 4.83
N SER A 270 -5.50 1.43 4.96
CA SER A 270 -5.38 0.73 6.24
C SER A 270 -4.23 1.24 7.11
N TYR A 271 -3.29 2.02 6.56
CA TYR A 271 -2.06 2.45 7.23
C TYR A 271 -2.31 3.09 8.62
N PRO A 272 -3.21 4.08 8.79
CA PRO A 272 -3.37 4.76 10.08
C PRO A 272 -3.83 3.81 11.20
N ILE A 273 -4.70 2.84 10.86
CA ILE A 273 -5.19 1.85 11.83
C ILE A 273 -4.07 0.88 12.22
N ILE A 274 -3.32 0.37 11.24
CA ILE A 274 -2.20 -0.53 11.53
C ILE A 274 -1.11 0.20 12.34
N GLU A 275 -0.88 1.49 12.06
CA GLU A 275 0.01 2.35 12.83
C GLU A 275 -0.45 2.45 14.30
N ALA A 276 -1.73 2.75 14.54
CA ALA A 276 -2.25 2.83 15.89
C ALA A 276 -2.12 1.49 16.64
N ILE A 277 -2.47 0.37 15.98
CA ILE A 277 -2.38 -0.98 16.54
C ILE A 277 -0.94 -1.34 16.90
N VAL A 278 0.04 -1.05 16.03
CA VAL A 278 1.44 -1.39 16.30
C VAL A 278 2.04 -0.51 17.39
N LYS A 279 1.65 0.77 17.47
CA LYS A 279 2.06 1.67 18.56
C LYS A 279 1.50 1.22 19.91
N GLU A 280 0.22 0.88 19.97
CA GLU A 280 -0.40 0.33 21.19
C GLU A 280 0.26 -1.00 21.60
N SER A 281 0.52 -1.88 20.64
CA SER A 281 1.20 -3.16 20.91
C SER A 281 2.64 -2.96 21.41
N LEU A 282 3.33 -1.95 20.89
CA LEU A 282 4.66 -1.56 21.35
C LEU A 282 4.61 -1.05 22.79
N ASP A 283 3.71 -0.11 23.10
CA ASP A 283 3.52 0.42 24.44
C ASP A 283 3.25 -0.70 25.46
N HIS A 284 2.41 -1.67 25.10
CA HIS A 284 2.16 -2.83 25.93
C HIS A 284 3.39 -3.71 26.14
N TYR A 285 4.19 -3.93 25.10
CA TYR A 285 5.44 -4.70 25.20
C TYR A 285 6.49 -3.99 26.05
N GLU A 286 6.60 -2.66 25.96
CA GLU A 286 7.54 -1.88 26.76
C GLU A 286 7.17 -1.88 28.24
N ARG A 287 5.87 -1.82 28.57
CA ARG A 287 5.36 -1.98 29.93
C ARG A 287 5.52 -3.41 30.45
N GLU A 288 5.30 -4.40 29.58
CA GLU A 288 5.27 -5.81 29.93
C GLU A 288 5.97 -6.67 28.85
N GLN A 289 7.27 -6.95 29.06
CA GLN A 289 8.14 -7.63 28.08
C GLN A 289 7.91 -9.15 27.96
N THR A 290 6.67 -9.58 27.76
CA THR A 290 6.34 -11.00 27.51
C THR A 290 6.47 -11.35 26.04
N SER A 291 6.62 -12.64 25.76
CA SER A 291 6.69 -13.14 24.38
C SER A 291 5.39 -12.93 23.60
N GLN A 292 4.24 -12.87 24.27
CA GLN A 292 2.97 -12.61 23.58
C GLN A 292 2.89 -11.16 23.10
N ARG A 293 3.19 -10.19 23.98
CA ARG A 293 3.21 -8.76 23.60
C ARG A 293 4.19 -8.48 22.47
N TYR A 294 5.35 -9.13 22.49
CA TYR A 294 6.29 -9.04 21.38
C TYR A 294 5.74 -9.60 20.07
N ARG A 295 5.01 -10.73 20.11
CA ARG A 295 4.35 -11.28 18.92
C ARG A 295 3.27 -10.36 18.37
N ASP A 296 2.51 -9.70 19.24
CA ASP A 296 1.48 -8.74 18.84
C ASP A 296 2.11 -7.54 18.13
N PHE A 297 3.19 -6.99 18.70
CA PHE A 297 4.01 -5.96 18.05
C PHE A 297 4.57 -6.44 16.69
N LEU A 298 5.14 -7.64 16.62
CA LEU A 298 5.66 -8.21 15.38
C LEU A 298 4.56 -8.36 14.31
N ALA A 299 3.36 -8.76 14.69
CA ALA A 299 2.22 -8.86 13.78
C ALA A 299 1.90 -7.49 13.14
N GLY A 300 1.90 -6.42 13.93
CA GLY A 300 1.75 -5.05 13.42
C GLY A 300 2.86 -4.65 12.44
N ILE A 301 4.13 -4.96 12.75
CA ILE A 301 5.25 -4.74 11.82
C ILE A 301 5.04 -5.50 10.51
N TYR A 302 4.62 -6.76 10.58
CA TYR A 302 4.35 -7.56 9.38
C TYR A 302 3.18 -7.03 8.57
N ALA A 303 2.15 -6.47 9.21
CA ALA A 303 1.05 -5.81 8.53
C ALA A 303 1.54 -4.59 7.73
N HIS A 304 2.42 -3.75 8.30
CA HIS A 304 3.07 -2.66 7.55
C HIS A 304 3.89 -3.16 6.36
N VAL A 305 4.63 -4.26 6.53
CA VAL A 305 5.40 -4.89 5.43
C VAL A 305 4.49 -5.53 4.38
N ARG A 306 3.27 -5.94 4.74
CA ARG A 306 2.27 -6.39 3.76
C ARG A 306 1.71 -5.21 2.99
N ILE A 307 1.24 -4.16 3.66
CA ILE A 307 0.66 -2.98 3.02
C ILE A 307 1.70 -2.26 2.13
N ARG A 308 2.92 -2.07 2.64
CA ARG A 308 4.02 -1.35 1.99
C ARG A 308 3.68 0.10 1.62
N SER A 309 2.92 0.80 2.46
CA SER A 309 2.70 2.23 2.29
C SER A 309 4.00 3.00 2.49
N ILE A 310 4.19 4.11 1.78
CA ILE A 310 5.42 4.91 1.91
C ILE A 310 5.57 5.50 3.31
N GLU A 311 4.46 5.85 3.95
CA GLU A 311 4.36 6.36 5.32
C GLU A 311 4.84 5.32 6.36
N SER A 312 4.78 4.03 6.01
CA SER A 312 5.33 2.97 6.87
C SER A 312 6.85 3.04 6.98
N VAL A 313 7.55 3.60 5.98
CA VAL A 313 9.01 3.77 6.06
C VAL A 313 9.38 4.68 7.22
N SER A 314 8.70 5.83 7.38
CA SER A 314 8.97 6.77 8.47
C SER A 314 8.68 6.17 9.84
N LEU A 315 7.59 5.39 9.98
CA LEU A 315 7.29 4.69 11.23
C LEU A 315 8.35 3.64 11.57
N MET A 316 8.77 2.82 10.58
CA MET A 316 9.82 1.83 10.81
C MET A 316 11.18 2.48 11.10
N GLU A 317 11.47 3.64 10.52
CA GLU A 317 12.67 4.42 10.86
C GLU A 317 12.64 4.87 12.33
N GLN A 318 11.51 5.36 12.83
CA GLN A 318 11.35 5.70 14.25
C GLN A 318 11.62 4.49 15.15
N PHE A 319 11.00 3.34 14.85
CA PHE A 319 11.23 2.11 15.62
C PHE A 319 12.68 1.59 15.51
N ALA A 320 13.35 1.81 14.37
CA ALA A 320 14.75 1.45 14.19
C ALA A 320 15.72 2.26 15.08
N GLN A 321 15.29 3.41 15.60
CA GLN A 321 16.05 4.24 16.53
C GLN A 321 15.84 3.85 18.01
N SER A 322 14.98 2.88 18.31
CA SER A 322 14.74 2.39 19.67
C SER A 322 16.02 1.90 20.35
N ASP A 323 16.18 2.23 21.64
CA ASP A 323 17.27 1.71 22.47
C ASP A 323 17.17 0.19 22.70
N ASN A 324 15.96 -0.38 22.61
CA ASN A 324 15.75 -1.81 22.68
C ASN A 324 16.18 -2.48 21.35
N PRO A 325 17.22 -3.33 21.35
CA PRO A 325 17.70 -3.96 20.13
C PRO A 325 16.66 -4.85 19.45
N ARG A 326 15.74 -5.50 20.19
CA ARG A 326 14.72 -6.35 19.58
C ARG A 326 13.75 -5.56 18.70
N ILE A 327 13.37 -4.37 19.15
CA ILE A 327 12.51 -3.46 18.38
C ILE A 327 13.29 -2.90 17.20
N ALA A 328 14.48 -2.37 17.44
CA ALA A 328 15.31 -1.76 16.41
C ALA A 328 15.67 -2.73 15.28
N THR A 329 16.16 -3.93 15.61
CA THR A 329 16.56 -4.94 14.61
C THR A 329 15.39 -5.47 13.79
N THR A 330 14.22 -5.62 14.41
CA THR A 330 12.98 -5.95 13.71
C THR A 330 12.58 -4.87 12.73
N ALA A 331 12.59 -3.61 13.16
CA ALA A 331 12.23 -2.48 12.31
C ALA A 331 13.21 -2.28 11.14
N ILE A 332 14.51 -2.45 11.36
CA ILE A 332 15.54 -2.44 10.30
C ILE A 332 15.30 -3.58 9.29
N THR A 333 14.96 -4.77 9.78
CA THR A 333 14.61 -5.90 8.92
C THR A 333 13.35 -5.60 8.10
N ALA A 334 12.35 -4.96 8.70
CA ALA A 334 11.14 -4.51 8.02
C ALA A 334 11.44 -3.47 6.94
N LEU A 335 12.23 -2.42 7.25
CA LEU A 335 12.73 -1.42 6.30
C LEU A 335 13.39 -2.07 5.08
N GLY A 336 14.14 -3.16 5.30
CA GLY A 336 14.75 -3.95 4.23
C GLY A 336 13.77 -4.54 3.19
N ASN A 337 12.45 -4.50 3.45
CA ASN A 337 11.39 -5.01 2.57
C ASN A 337 10.57 -3.90 1.88
N PHE A 338 10.98 -2.63 2.03
CA PHE A 338 10.46 -1.49 1.29
C PHE A 338 11.47 -1.12 0.20
N TYR A 339 11.08 -1.30 -1.07
CA TYR A 339 11.95 -1.07 -2.22
C TYR A 339 11.82 0.35 -2.74
N HIS A 340 12.13 1.31 -1.87
CA HIS A 340 12.04 2.75 -2.15
C HIS A 340 13.31 3.47 -1.72
N GLU A 341 13.60 4.61 -2.35
CA GLU A 341 14.78 5.44 -2.01
C GLU A 341 14.76 5.86 -0.53
N SER A 342 13.61 6.27 0.00
CA SER A 342 13.45 6.66 1.41
C SER A 342 13.88 5.55 2.39
N ALA A 343 13.56 4.30 2.09
CA ALA A 343 13.97 3.17 2.92
C ALA A 343 15.49 2.93 2.84
N ALA A 344 16.08 3.07 1.65
CA ALA A 344 17.52 3.02 1.49
C ALA A 344 18.21 4.15 2.27
N SER A 345 17.68 5.37 2.21
CA SER A 345 18.20 6.52 2.95
C SER A 345 18.13 6.30 4.46
N ALA A 346 16.98 5.92 5.00
CA ALA A 346 16.82 5.62 6.42
C ALA A 346 17.82 4.56 6.90
N LEU A 347 17.97 3.46 6.15
CA LEU A 347 18.89 2.39 6.49
C LEU A 347 20.36 2.82 6.44
N VAL A 348 20.76 3.62 5.45
CA VAL A 348 22.11 4.19 5.35
C VAL A 348 22.39 5.13 6.51
N ASP A 349 21.42 5.95 6.90
CA ASP A 349 21.51 6.84 8.05
C ASP A 349 21.70 6.06 9.37
N ILE A 350 20.90 5.02 9.59
CA ILE A 350 21.03 4.11 10.74
C ILE A 350 22.42 3.48 10.77
N LEU A 351 22.88 2.94 9.64
CA LEU A 351 24.21 2.35 9.53
C LEU A 351 25.31 3.38 9.84
N CYS A 352 25.16 4.62 9.41
CA CYS A 352 26.16 5.66 9.62
C CYS A 352 26.25 6.17 11.06
N LYS A 353 25.14 6.13 11.79
CA LYS A 353 25.04 6.63 13.17
C LYS A 353 25.33 5.55 14.22
N THR A 354 25.09 4.28 13.91
CA THR A 354 25.17 3.20 14.90
C THR A 354 26.59 2.83 15.32
N LYS A 355 26.75 2.53 16.60
CA LYS A 355 27.94 1.88 17.19
C LYS A 355 27.70 0.41 17.52
N ASN A 356 26.46 -0.06 17.42
CA ASN A 356 26.09 -1.42 17.76
C ASN A 356 26.41 -2.34 16.57
N LYS A 357 27.20 -3.39 16.83
CA LYS A 357 27.63 -4.36 15.82
C LYS A 357 26.47 -5.16 15.22
N GLU A 358 25.48 -5.54 16.03
CA GLU A 358 24.28 -6.26 15.58
C GLU A 358 23.45 -5.39 14.62
N ILE A 359 23.19 -4.13 15.01
CA ILE A 359 22.50 -3.14 14.15
C ILE A 359 23.29 -2.92 12.85
N THR A 360 24.62 -2.84 12.93
CA THR A 360 25.49 -2.69 11.75
C THR A 360 25.29 -3.84 10.76
N GLU A 361 25.27 -5.09 11.24
CA GLU A 361 25.11 -6.28 10.41
C GLU A 361 23.72 -6.36 9.78
N ILE A 362 22.67 -6.07 10.57
CA ILE A 362 21.28 -6.15 10.12
C ILE A 362 20.97 -5.02 9.12
N ALA A 363 21.42 -3.79 9.40
CA ALA A 363 21.28 -2.67 8.46
C ALA A 363 22.01 -2.95 7.14
N ASN A 364 23.22 -3.51 7.20
CA ASN A 364 23.96 -3.93 6.02
C ASN A 364 23.19 -4.97 5.17
N ASN A 365 22.60 -5.98 5.81
CA ASN A 365 21.77 -6.98 5.13
C ASN A 365 20.48 -6.38 4.55
N ALA A 366 19.84 -5.46 5.28
CA ALA A 366 18.65 -4.75 4.82
C ALA A 366 18.96 -3.88 3.59
N ILE A 367 20.05 -3.10 3.61
CA ILE A 367 20.49 -2.29 2.47
C ILE A 367 20.76 -3.18 1.25
N LEU A 368 21.43 -4.32 1.44
CA LEU A 368 21.65 -5.28 0.35
C LEU A 368 20.36 -5.89 -0.19
N ASN A 369 19.30 -5.98 0.63
CA ASN A 369 18.00 -6.46 0.18
C ASN A 369 17.28 -5.39 -0.63
N VAL A 370 17.26 -4.14 -0.14
CA VAL A 370 16.68 -2.99 -0.86
C VAL A 370 17.39 -2.77 -2.18
N SER A 371 18.72 -2.81 -2.20
CA SER A 371 19.54 -2.60 -3.40
C SER A 371 19.31 -3.64 -4.51
N LYS A 372 18.67 -4.77 -4.21
CA LYS A 372 18.29 -5.72 -5.25
C LYS A 372 17.31 -5.03 -6.20
N ARG A 373 16.31 -4.32 -5.69
CA ARG A 373 15.16 -3.80 -6.43
C ARG A 373 15.10 -2.28 -6.54
N CYS A 374 15.93 -1.57 -5.80
CA CYS A 374 15.97 -0.10 -5.78
C CYS A 374 17.37 0.37 -6.23
N PRO A 375 17.56 0.70 -7.53
CA PRO A 375 18.84 1.15 -8.06
C PRO A 375 19.35 2.45 -7.42
N GLU A 376 18.45 3.31 -6.94
CA GLU A 376 18.70 4.56 -6.22
C GLU A 376 19.53 4.34 -4.95
N THR A 377 19.51 3.13 -4.38
CA THR A 377 20.38 2.75 -3.25
C THR A 377 21.86 3.07 -3.53
N LYS A 378 22.31 2.96 -4.79
CA LYS A 378 23.69 3.34 -5.18
C LYS A 378 23.95 4.83 -5.00
N TYR A 379 22.99 5.66 -5.40
CA TYR A 379 23.06 7.11 -5.28
C TYR A 379 23.11 7.52 -3.81
N VAL A 380 22.17 7.01 -2.99
CA VAL A 380 22.12 7.24 -1.53
C VAL A 380 23.46 6.90 -0.86
N ILE A 381 24.05 5.74 -1.16
CA ILE A 381 25.35 5.35 -0.59
C ILE A 381 26.47 6.30 -1.03
N ASN A 382 26.47 6.78 -2.28
CA ASN A 382 27.49 7.71 -2.75
C ASN A 382 27.38 9.06 -2.01
N CYS A 383 26.16 9.60 -1.87
CA CYS A 383 25.92 10.83 -1.11
C CYS A 383 26.41 10.70 0.35
N ALA A 384 26.12 9.57 1.00
CA ALA A 384 26.59 9.32 2.36
C ALA A 384 28.13 9.23 2.45
N LEU A 385 28.79 8.62 1.46
CA LEU A 385 30.25 8.56 1.38
C LEU A 385 30.91 9.92 1.13
N GLU A 386 30.25 10.80 0.36
CA GLU A 386 30.72 12.16 0.06
C GLU A 386 30.58 13.10 1.26
N SER A 387 29.51 12.93 2.05
CA SER A 387 29.25 13.76 3.24
C SER A 387 30.31 13.62 4.35
N ASN A 388 31.13 12.56 4.33
CA ASN A 388 32.13 12.20 5.35
C ASN A 388 31.62 12.13 6.82
N SER A 389 30.30 12.19 7.04
CA SER A 389 29.67 12.17 8.37
C SER A 389 29.48 10.74 8.92
N CYS A 390 29.66 9.73 8.08
CA CYS A 390 29.35 8.34 8.40
C CYS A 390 30.44 7.67 9.26
N MET A 391 30.10 7.24 10.48
CA MET A 391 31.03 6.51 11.35
C MET A 391 31.42 5.14 10.76
N GLN A 392 30.49 4.49 10.07
CA GLN A 392 30.69 3.16 9.46
C GLN A 392 31.14 3.22 7.99
N ASN A 393 31.95 4.23 7.61
CA ASN A 393 32.41 4.47 6.23
C ASN A 393 33.03 3.21 5.57
N LYS A 394 33.76 2.38 6.33
CA LYS A 394 34.33 1.12 5.83
C LYS A 394 33.24 0.14 5.34
N TYR A 395 32.13 0.03 6.05
CA TYR A 395 31.00 -0.81 5.66
C TYR A 395 30.30 -0.27 4.42
N LEU A 396 30.04 1.05 4.36
CA LEU A 396 29.47 1.67 3.15
C LEU A 396 30.33 1.46 1.91
N LYS A 397 31.66 1.60 2.02
CA LYS A 397 32.58 1.31 0.90
C LYS A 397 32.49 -0.14 0.43
N ARG A 398 32.31 -1.09 1.37
CA ARG A 398 32.13 -2.51 1.05
C ARG A 398 30.78 -2.74 0.37
N LEU A 399 29.70 -2.18 0.90
CA LEU A 399 28.36 -2.22 0.31
C LEU A 399 28.36 -1.71 -1.13
N ARG A 400 28.94 -0.53 -1.37
CA ARG A 400 29.07 0.04 -2.72
C ARG A 400 29.73 -0.94 -3.68
N LYS A 401 30.86 -1.56 -3.29
CA LYS A 401 31.55 -2.55 -4.13
C LYS A 401 30.70 -3.78 -4.40
N GLU A 402 29.98 -4.26 -3.40
CA GLU A 402 29.13 -5.44 -3.51
C GLU A 402 27.92 -5.19 -4.43
N ILE A 403 27.26 -4.03 -4.29
CA ILE A 403 26.15 -3.61 -5.13
C ILE A 403 26.60 -3.40 -6.59
N ILE A 404 27.77 -2.81 -6.81
CA ILE A 404 28.34 -2.65 -8.16
C ILE A 404 28.67 -4.03 -8.76
N LYS A 405 29.32 -4.91 -8.01
CA LYS A 405 29.72 -6.25 -8.49
C LYS A 405 28.53 -7.11 -8.89
N ARG A 406 27.41 -6.99 -8.18
CA ARG A 406 26.19 -7.76 -8.48
C ARG A 406 25.54 -7.35 -9.81
N GLY A 407 25.84 -6.16 -10.33
CA GLY A 407 25.19 -5.61 -11.52
C GLY A 407 23.71 -5.29 -11.23
N THR A 408 23.21 -4.16 -11.72
CA THR A 408 21.77 -3.92 -11.78
C THR A 408 21.21 -4.75 -12.93
N ASN A 409 20.93 -6.02 -12.67
CA ASN A 409 20.41 -6.99 -13.67
C ASN A 409 18.87 -6.91 -13.82
N TYR A 410 18.24 -5.80 -13.47
CA TYR A 410 16.77 -5.71 -13.53
C TYR A 410 16.21 -5.54 -14.94
N TYR A 411 17.02 -5.05 -15.89
CA TYR A 411 16.63 -4.81 -17.29
C TYR A 411 17.62 -5.45 -18.28
N LYS A 412 17.75 -6.77 -18.27
CA LYS A 412 18.55 -7.50 -19.27
C LYS A 412 17.77 -8.62 -19.92
#